data_AF-A0A0Q6MCD3-F1
#
_entry.id   AF-A0A0Q6MCD3-F1
#
_cell.length_a   1.000
_cell.length_b   1.000
_cell.length_c   1.000
_cell.angle_alpha   90.00
_cell.angle_beta   90.00
_cell.angle_gamma   90.00
#
_symmetry.space_group_name_H-M   'P 1'
#
loop_
_entity.id
_entity.type
_entity.pdbx_description
1 polymer ?
#
loop_
_entity_poly.entity_id
_entity_poly.type
_entity_poly.pdbx_seq_one_letter_code
_entity_poly.pdbx_strand_id
1 'polypeptide(L)' 'MTPSTSSADADLNSACPRCRQPFRCGVSDATPCTCSTLQLSDELRARLAARYDSCLCIACLVELSTMAPPAIDPPAP' A
#
# COMPACT_ATOMS: atom_id res chain seq x y z
N MET A 1 31.91 -3.80 -24.58
CA MET A 1 31.73 -3.33 -23.19
C MET A 1 30.30 -2.83 -23.05
N THR A 2 29.35 -3.75 -22.92
CA THR A 2 27.94 -3.44 -22.67
C THR A 2 27.72 -3.45 -21.16
N PRO A 3 27.35 -2.35 -20.50
CA PRO A 3 26.95 -2.43 -19.11
C PRO A 3 25.62 -3.18 -19.04
N SER A 4 25.68 -4.39 -18.48
CA SER A 4 24.56 -5.01 -17.79
C SER A 4 24.06 -4.06 -16.71
N THR A 5 22.90 -3.46 -16.90
CA THR A 5 22.13 -2.91 -15.79
C THR A 5 20.68 -3.33 -15.96
N SER A 6 20.43 -4.56 -15.53
CA SER A 6 19.13 -5.03 -15.08
C SER A 6 18.59 -4.03 -14.05
N SER A 7 17.63 -3.20 -14.43
CA SER A 7 16.88 -2.32 -13.51
C SER A 7 15.41 -2.17 -13.90
N ALA A 8 14.90 -3.01 -14.80
CA ALA A 8 13.50 -3.00 -15.21
C ALA A 8 12.56 -3.71 -14.22
N ASP A 9 13.08 -4.22 -13.10
CA ASP A 9 12.34 -4.98 -12.08
C ASP A 9 12.13 -4.21 -10.75
N ALA A 10 12.51 -2.93 -10.67
CA ALA A 10 12.47 -2.19 -9.40
C ALA A 10 11.11 -1.54 -9.08
N ASP A 11 10.12 -1.64 -9.97
CA ASP A 11 9.03 -0.66 -10.00
C ASP A 11 7.68 -1.22 -10.50
N LEU A 12 7.35 -2.48 -10.20
CA LEU A 12 5.99 -2.99 -10.41
C LEU A 12 4.96 -2.36 -9.43
N ASN A 13 5.41 -1.55 -8.48
CA ASN A 13 4.59 -0.82 -7.52
C ASN A 13 4.80 0.71 -7.55
N SER A 14 5.34 1.29 -8.64
CA SER A 14 5.57 2.75 -8.70
C SER A 14 4.31 3.56 -8.73
N ALA A 15 3.15 2.98 -9.06
CA ALA A 15 1.93 3.75 -9.31
C ALA A 15 0.71 3.13 -8.64
N CYS A 16 -0.08 3.97 -8.00
CA CYS A 16 -1.29 3.55 -7.32
C CYS A 16 -2.36 3.14 -8.36
N PRO A 17 -2.97 1.94 -8.28
CA PRO A 17 -3.99 1.53 -9.24
C PRO A 17 -5.26 2.38 -9.17
N ARG A 18 -5.51 3.04 -8.03
CA ARG A 18 -6.71 3.86 -7.80
C ARG A 18 -6.57 5.29 -8.33
N CYS A 19 -5.51 5.99 -7.97
CA CYS A 19 -5.32 7.41 -8.33
C CYS A 19 -4.22 7.64 -9.38
N ARG A 20 -3.51 6.58 -9.79
CA ARG A 20 -2.40 6.62 -10.76
C ARG A 20 -1.25 7.54 -10.35
N GLN A 21 -1.16 7.90 -9.07
CA GLN A 21 -0.05 8.69 -8.54
C GLN A 21 1.20 7.84 -8.36
N PRO A 22 2.39 8.40 -8.65
CA PRO A 22 3.64 7.73 -8.37
C PRO A 22 3.83 7.57 -6.85
N PHE A 23 4.02 6.35 -6.38
CA PHE A 23 4.33 6.02 -4.99
C PHE A 23 5.23 4.78 -4.95
N ARG A 24 5.93 4.57 -3.83
CA ARG A 24 6.73 3.36 -3.63
C ARG A 24 6.11 2.52 -2.52
N CYS A 25 5.71 1.29 -2.82
CA CYS A 25 5.25 0.36 -1.79
C CYS A 25 6.45 -0.32 -1.12
N GLY A 26 6.84 0.17 0.05
CA GLY A 26 7.92 -0.43 0.85
C GLY A 26 7.57 -1.76 1.53
N VAL A 27 6.48 -2.44 1.16
CA VAL A 27 6.02 -3.67 1.84
C VAL A 27 7.01 -4.82 1.69
N SER A 28 7.77 -4.84 0.60
CA SER A 28 8.82 -5.81 0.31
C SER A 28 10.23 -5.21 0.41
N ASP A 29 10.34 -3.92 0.74
CA ASP A 29 11.62 -3.23 0.93
C ASP A 29 12.11 -3.39 2.37
N ALA A 30 13.41 -3.10 2.57
CA ALA A 30 13.99 -3.00 3.92
C ALA A 30 13.35 -1.88 4.78
N THR A 31 12.78 -0.86 4.12
CA THR A 31 12.11 0.26 4.78
C THR A 31 10.61 0.20 4.46
N PRO A 32 9.73 -0.01 5.46
CA PRO A 32 8.30 -0.09 5.22
C PRO A 32 7.74 1.26 4.74
N CYS A 33 6.68 1.22 3.93
CA CYS A 33 5.95 2.44 3.56
C CYS A 33 5.37 3.11 4.80
N THR A 34 5.22 4.44 4.78
CA THR A 34 4.42 5.15 5.79
C THR A 34 2.97 4.63 5.85
N CYS A 35 2.51 3.92 4.82
CA CYS A 35 1.22 3.27 4.82
C CYS A 35 1.08 2.14 5.85
N SER A 36 2.18 1.54 6.30
CA SER A 36 2.17 0.52 7.36
C SER A 36 1.96 1.12 8.75
N THR A 37 2.23 2.41 8.93
CA THR A 37 1.99 3.10 10.21
C THR A 37 0.56 3.62 10.32
N LEU A 38 -0.22 3.59 9.23
CA LEU A 38 -1.65 3.87 9.30
C LEU A 38 -2.37 2.72 9.99
N GLN A 39 -3.21 3.07 10.94
CA GLN A 39 -4.18 2.16 11.52
C GLN A 39 -5.29 1.92 10.50
N LEU A 40 -5.21 0.78 9.82
CA LEU A 40 -6.26 0.27 8.94
C LEU A 40 -6.94 -0.89 9.64
N SER A 41 -8.24 -0.79 9.85
CA SER A 41 -9.07 -1.88 10.37
C SER A 41 -8.97 -3.13 9.51
N ASP A 42 -9.08 -4.31 10.12
CA ASP A 42 -8.99 -5.58 9.39
C ASP A 42 -10.07 -5.71 8.31
N GLU A 43 -11.28 -5.21 8.56
CA GLU A 43 -12.34 -5.19 7.56
C GLU A 43 -11.96 -4.34 6.33
N LEU A 44 -11.32 -3.18 6.56
CA LEU A 44 -10.83 -2.33 5.48
C LEU A 44 -9.71 -3.06 4.71
N ARG A 45 -8.75 -3.66 5.41
CA ARG A 45 -7.64 -4.41 4.80
C ARG A 45 -8.16 -5.57 3.95
N ALA A 46 -9.08 -6.36 4.47
CA ALA A 46 -9.71 -7.46 3.73
C ALA A 46 -10.46 -6.95 2.49
N ARG A 47 -11.19 -5.85 2.61
CA ARG A 47 -11.89 -5.23 1.48
C ARG A 47 -10.93 -4.69 0.42
N LEU A 48 -9.78 -4.15 0.84
CA LEU A 48 -8.75 -3.70 -0.08
C LEU A 48 -8.08 -4.88 -0.77
N ALA A 49 -7.70 -5.93 -0.05
CA ALA A 49 -7.13 -7.14 -0.63
C ALA A 49 -8.10 -7.84 -1.60
N ALA A 50 -9.42 -7.79 -1.35
CA ALA A 50 -10.43 -8.34 -2.25
C ALA A 50 -10.67 -7.49 -3.51
N ARG A 51 -10.38 -6.19 -3.47
CA ARG A 51 -10.63 -5.25 -4.59
C ARG A 51 -9.37 -4.87 -5.36
N TYR A 52 -8.22 -4.87 -4.71
CA TYR A 52 -6.95 -4.43 -5.23
C TYR A 52 -5.89 -5.50 -4.93
N ASP A 53 -5.31 -6.04 -6.00
CA ASP A 53 -4.24 -7.04 -5.92
C ASP A 53 -2.86 -6.40 -5.61
N SER A 54 -2.78 -5.07 -5.69
CA SER A 54 -1.55 -4.30 -5.50
C SER A 54 -1.70 -3.20 -4.46
N CYS A 55 -0.58 -2.78 -3.87
CA CYS A 55 -0.54 -1.68 -2.89
C CYS A 55 -1.18 -0.38 -3.41
N LEU A 56 -1.78 0.38 -2.49
CA LEU A 56 -2.31 1.73 -2.71
C LEU A 56 -1.39 2.76 -2.06
N CYS A 57 -1.37 3.98 -2.61
CA CYS A 57 -0.62 5.07 -1.99
C CYS A 57 -1.23 5.52 -0.66
N ILE A 58 -0.41 6.17 0.17
CA ILE A 58 -0.81 6.69 1.49
C ILE A 58 -2.06 7.57 1.41
N ALA A 59 -2.15 8.46 0.42
CA ALA A 59 -3.28 9.37 0.27
C ALA A 59 -4.61 8.62 0.09
N CYS A 60 -4.62 7.62 -0.80
CA CYS A 60 -5.81 6.80 -1.00
C CYS A 60 -6.17 5.98 0.24
N LEU A 61 -5.18 5.46 0.96
CA LEU A 61 -5.41 4.70 2.19
C LEU A 61 -5.99 5.59 3.30
N VAL A 62 -5.49 6.81 3.47
CA VAL A 62 -6.04 7.80 4.42
C VAL A 62 -7.48 8.15 4.08
N GLU A 63 -7.78 8.41 2.80
CA GLU A 63 -9.15 8.68 2.37
C GLU A 63 -10.10 7.50 2.62
N LEU A 64 -9.60 6.27 2.42
CA LEU A 64 -10.35 5.06 2.69
C LEU A 64 -10.55 4.83 4.19
N SER A 65 -9.53 5.08 5.01
CA SER A 65 -9.61 4.93 6.46
C SER A 65 -10.52 5.99 7.09
N THR A 66 -10.60 7.20 6.53
CA THR A 66 -11.54 8.21 7.02
C THR A 66 -12.99 7.94 6.58
N MET A 67 -13.19 7.23 5.48
CA MET A 67 -14.53 6.92 4.96
C MET A 67 -15.09 5.64 5.56
N ALA A 68 -14.24 4.70 5.97
CA ALA A 68 -14.67 3.58 6.79
C ALA A 68 -14.91 4.06 8.23
N PRO A 69 -16.00 3.61 8.88
CA PRO A 69 -16.13 3.82 10.31
C PRO A 69 -14.90 3.21 11.01
N PRO A 70 -14.36 3.85 12.07
CA PRO A 70 -13.27 3.27 12.82
C PRO A 70 -13.76 1.93 13.34
N ALA A 71 -13.22 0.82 12.80
CA ALA A 71 -13.55 -0.46 13.40
C ALA A 71 -13.00 -0.40 14.82
N ILE A 72 -13.90 -0.60 15.77
CA ILE A 72 -13.56 -0.82 17.17
C ILE A 72 -12.97 -2.24 17.20
N ASP A 73 -11.75 -2.40 16.70
CA ASP A 73 -11.01 -3.64 16.81
C ASP A 73 -10.45 -3.71 18.25
N PRO A 74 -10.85 -4.68 19.09
CA PRO A 74 -10.14 -4.92 20.34
C PRO A 74 -8.69 -5.31 20.01
N PRO A 75 -7.68 -4.82 20.77
CA PRO A 75 -6.29 -5.13 20.48
C PRO A 75 -6.10 -6.65 20.44
N ALA A 76 -5.60 -7.16 19.32
CA ALA A 76 -5.23 -8.56 19.19
C ALA A 76 -4.16 -8.91 20.25
N PRO A 77 -4.25 -10.08 20.92
CA PRO A 77 -3.36 -10.49 22.01
C PRO A 77 -1.93 -10.79 21.56
#